data_AF-A0ABD0QNE2-F1
#
_entry.id   AF-A0ABD0QNE2-F1
#
_cell.length_a   1.000
_cell.length_b   1.000
_cell.length_c   1.000
_cell.angle_alpha   90.00
_cell.angle_beta   90.00
_cell.angle_gamma   90.00
#
_symmetry.space_group_name_H-M   'P 1'
#
loop_
_entity.id
_entity.type
_entity.pdbx_description
1 polymer ?
#
loop_
_entity_poly.entity_id
_entity_poly.type
_entity_poly.pdbx_seq_one_letter_code
_entity_poly.pdbx_strand_id
1 'polypeptide(L)' 'APLELPSFQMTPSQHQIVFQGDSLPFQCMASFVDEDMQVLWYQDGKMVEPDATQGIYIEKSM' A
#
# COMPACT_ATOMS: atom_id res chain seq x y z
N ALA A 1 27.00 7.56 7.07
CA ALA A 1 25.88 8.53 7.03
C ALA A 1 24.80 8.02 7.99
N PRO A 2 23.93 8.89 8.57
CA PRO A 2 22.81 8.40 9.38
C PRO A 2 21.89 7.50 8.55
N LEU A 3 21.28 6.51 9.19
CA LEU A 3 20.30 5.61 8.57
C LEU A 3 19.04 6.43 8.25
N GLU A 4 18.73 6.64 6.98
CA GLU A 4 17.48 7.30 6.59
C GLU A 4 16.34 6.28 6.60
N LEU A 5 15.34 6.53 7.43
CA LEU A 5 14.14 5.70 7.51
C LEU A 5 13.08 6.25 6.55
N PRO A 6 12.42 5.38 5.76
CA PRO A 6 11.35 5.83 4.89
C PRO A 6 10.17 6.35 5.70
N SER A 7 9.68 7.53 5.31
CA SER A 7 8.36 8.01 5.69
C SER A 7 7.34 7.56 4.64
N PHE A 8 6.14 7.22 5.11
CA PHE A 8 5.06 6.71 4.26
C PHE A 8 3.86 7.65 4.29
N GLN A 9 3.29 7.92 3.12
CA GLN A 9 2.03 8.64 2.95
C GLN A 9 1.04 7.76 2.21
N MET A 10 -0.17 7.67 2.76
CA MET A 10 -1.25 6.82 2.24
C MET A 10 -2.40 7.67 1.71
N THR A 11 -2.91 7.31 0.53
CA THR A 11 -4.10 7.91 -0.06
C THR A 11 -5.05 6.81 -0.55
N PRO A 12 -6.30 6.74 -0.05
CA PRO A 12 -6.83 7.51 1.07
C PRO A 12 -6.11 7.18 2.38
N SER A 13 -6.12 8.12 3.32
CA SER A 13 -5.31 8.02 4.54
C SER A 13 -6.04 7.30 5.68
N GLN A 14 -7.12 7.87 6.22
CA GLN A 14 -7.88 7.31 7.33
C GLN A 14 -9.38 7.62 7.20
N HIS A 15 -10.21 6.70 7.69
CA HIS A 15 -11.67 6.85 7.79
C HIS A 15 -12.38 7.19 6.45
N GLN A 16 -11.98 6.52 5.37
CA GLN A 16 -12.65 6.67 4.08
C GLN A 16 -14.02 5.98 4.09
N ILE A 17 -15.06 6.72 3.72
CA ILE A 17 -16.39 6.14 3.43
C ILE A 17 -16.34 5.60 2.01
N VAL A 18 -16.76 4.35 1.84
CA VAL A 18 -16.91 3.69 0.54
C VAL A 18 -18.26 3.02 0.44
N PHE A 19 -18.75 2.86 -0.78
CA PHE A 19 -19.98 2.14 -1.07
C PHE A 19 -19.68 0.72 -1.53
N GLN A 20 -20.62 -0.19 -1.24
CA GLN A 20 -20.48 -1.57 -1.66
C GLN A 20 -20.42 -1.66 -3.18
N GLY A 21 -19.38 -2.34 -3.69
CA GLY A 21 -19.14 -2.52 -5.12
C GLY A 21 -18.21 -1.49 -5.75
N ASP A 22 -17.89 -0.40 -5.04
CA ASP A 22 -16.90 0.57 -5.51
C ASP A 22 -15.48 -0.01 -5.36
N SER A 23 -14.65 0.21 -6.38
CA SER A 23 -13.22 -0.03 -6.28
C SER A 23 -12.58 1.01 -5.35
N LEU A 24 -11.80 0.54 -4.37
CA LEU A 24 -11.04 1.41 -3.47
C LEU A 24 -9.54 1.26 -3.73
N PRO A 25 -8.94 2.11 -4.58
CA PRO A 25 -7.50 2.10 -4.76
C PRO A 25 -6.83 2.74 -3.55
N PHE A 26 -5.80 2.08 -3.04
CA PHE A 26 -4.87 2.67 -2.09
C PHE A 26 -3.53 2.92 -2.76
N GLN A 27 -2.97 4.10 -2.51
CA GLN A 27 -1.64 4.49 -2.94
C GLN A 27 -0.76 4.71 -1.72
N CYS A 28 0.42 4.09 -1.74
CA CYS A 28 1.47 4.31 -0.75
C CYS A 28 2.62 5.04 -1.44
N MET A 29 2.98 6.21 -0.93
CA MET A 29 4.18 6.94 -1.33
C MET A 29 5.22 6.83 -0.21
N ALA A 30 6.34 6.19 -0.48
CA ALA A 30 7.49 6.14 0.41
C ALA A 30 8.50 7.22 -0.02
N SER A 31 9.06 7.96 0.93
CA SER A 31 10.05 9.02 0.63
C SER A 31 11.38 8.48 0.11
N PHE A 32 11.72 7.24 0.47
CA PHE A 32 12.92 6.55 0.02
C PHE A 32 12.64 5.05 -0.01
N VAL A 33 13.10 4.36 -1.05
CA VAL A 33 13.08 2.90 -1.15
C VAL A 33 14.42 2.52 -1.77
N ASP A 34 15.27 1.86 -0.99
CA ASP A 34 16.55 1.35 -1.49
C ASP A 34 16.35 0.10 -2.36
N GLU A 35 17.37 -0.31 -3.10
CA GLU A 35 17.33 -1.45 -4.02
C GLU A 35 16.97 -2.79 -3.32
N ASP A 36 17.33 -2.94 -2.04
CA ASP A 36 17.06 -4.13 -1.24
C ASP A 36 15.77 -4.06 -0.41
N MET A 37 15.03 -2.94 -0.50
CA MET A 37 13.80 -2.74 0.26
C MET A 37 12.56 -3.29 -0.47
N GLN A 38 11.56 -3.68 0.31
CA GLN A 38 10.25 -4.11 -0.20
C GLN A 38 9.14 -3.30 0.43
N VAL A 39 8.20 -2.83 -0.39
CA VAL A 39 6.96 -2.21 0.05
C VAL A 39 5.87 -3.29 0.06
N LEU A 40 5.22 -3.45 1.22
CA LEU A 40 4.24 -4.50 1.48
C LEU A 40 2.94 -3.88 1.98
N TRP A 41 1.81 -4.47 1.60
CA TRP A 41 0.49 -4.07 2.07
C TRP A 41 0.00 -5.00 3.16
N TYR A 42 -0.57 -4.43 4.23
CA TYR A 42 -1.12 -5.19 5.35
C TYR A 42 -2.53 -4.71 5.69
N GLN A 43 -3.42 -5.66 5.94
CA GLN A 43 -4.78 -5.43 6.43
C GLN A 43 -4.97 -6.24 7.71
N ASP A 44 -5.35 -5.58 8.80
CA ASP A 44 -5.56 -6.20 10.12
C ASP A 44 -4.39 -7.10 10.57
N GLY A 45 -3.16 -6.63 10.31
CA GLY A 45 -1.92 -7.34 10.65
C GLY A 45 -1.57 -8.52 9.74
N LYS A 46 -2.37 -8.80 8.70
CA LYS A 46 -2.10 -9.85 7.70
C LYS A 46 -1.62 -9.24 6.40
N MET A 47 -0.63 -9.87 5.77
CA MET A 47 -0.16 -9.43 4.46
C MET A 47 -1.28 -9.60 3.44
N VAL A 48 -1.49 -8.57 2.63
CA VAL A 48 -2.42 -8.62 1.50
C VAL A 48 -1.70 -9.31 0.33
N GLU A 49 -2.31 -10.38 -0.18
CA GLU A 49 -1.85 -11.08 -1.38
C GLU A 49 -2.73 -10.70 -2.58
N PRO A 50 -2.19 -10.71 -3.81
CA PRO A 50 -3.01 -10.54 -5.01
C PRO A 50 -4.07 -11.65 -5.13
N ASP A 51 -5.33 -11.28 -5.35
CA ASP A 51 -6.44 -12.21 -5.54
C ASP A 51 -7.42 -11.63 -6.56
N ALA A 52 -7.30 -12.07 -7.81
CA ALA A 52 -8.17 -11.61 -8.90
C ALA A 52 -9.64 -12.01 -8.73
N THR A 53 -9.93 -13.08 -7.97
CA THR A 53 -11.33 -13.51 -7.71
C THR A 53 -12.03 -12.57 -6.74
N GLN A 54 -11.27 -11.91 -5.86
CA GLN A 54 -11.72 -10.88 -4.93
C GLN A 54 -11.46 -9.46 -5.45
N GLY A 55 -10.91 -9.31 -6.66
CA GLY A 55 -10.60 -8.01 -7.26
C GLY A 55 -9.41 -7.28 -6.63
N ILE A 56 -8.50 -8.01 -5.97
CA ILE A 56 -7.31 -7.45 -5.33
C ILE A 56 -6.15 -7.47 -6.32
N TYR A 57 -5.73 -6.29 -6.75
CA TYR A 57 -4.58 -6.09 -7.63
C TYR A 57 -3.53 -5.24 -6.89
N ILE A 58 -2.29 -5.73 -6.83
CA ILE A 58 -1.18 -4.99 -6.24
C ILE A 58 -0.25 -4.56 -7.36
N GLU A 59 -0.25 -3.27 -7.64
CA GLU A 59 0.64 -2.66 -8.63
C GLU A 59 1.92 -2.15 -7.95
N LYS A 60 3.06 -2.40 -8.59
CA LYS A 60 4.35 -1.82 -8.20
C LYS A 60 4.74 -0.81 -9.26
N SER A 61 4.41 0.46 -9.04
CA SER A 61 5.02 1.55 -9.81
C SER A 61 6.28 1.99 -9.08
N MET A 62 7.44 1.81 -9.71
CA MET A 62 8.68 2.46 -9.28
C MET A 62 8.75 3.88 -9.81
#